data_AF-A0A660SY46-F1
#
_entry.id   AF-A0A660SY46-F1
#
_cell.length_a   1.000
_cell.length_b   1.000
_cell.length_c   1.000
_cell.angle_alpha   90.00
_cell.angle_beta   90.00
_cell.angle_gamma   90.00
#
_symmetry.space_group_name_H-M   'P 1'
#
loop_
_entity.id
_entity.type
_entity.pdbx_description
1 polymer ?
#
loop_
_entity_poly.entity_id
_entity_poly.type
_entity_poly.pdbx_seq_one_letter_code
_entity_poly.pdbx_strand_id
1 'polypeptide(L)'
;MKASFEKVGGYIVPADEKQKFQDAYWPDGVHLNKDIVAQSPERIAELAGVKLPEGKTFFVVEETGIGAGFPFSGEKLSACLAMYTYKEFDQAIEMVNEITTALGAGHSCGIHTTDEAKAIKLGEAVKVARVMVNQPQALANSGAWTNGMPMSLTLGCGTWGGNSVSENVGYKHLMNTTWVSWPIPSTEPALEDLFSKEVLDEVWD
;
A
#
# COMPACT_ATOMS: atom_id res chain seq x y z
N MET A 1 -20.74 -7.08 0.60
CA MET A 1 -19.56 -6.83 -0.25
C MET A 1 -19.49 -7.77 -1.45
N LYS A 2 -19.40 -9.10 -1.27
CA LYS A 2 -19.33 -10.09 -2.37
C LYS A 2 -20.35 -9.86 -3.50
N ALA A 3 -21.64 -9.78 -3.16
CA ALA A 3 -22.70 -9.52 -4.15
C ALA A 3 -22.52 -8.21 -4.92
N SER A 4 -21.91 -7.18 -4.31
CA SER A 4 -21.59 -5.93 -5.02
C SER A 4 -20.45 -6.11 -6.01
N PHE A 5 -19.41 -6.90 -5.66
CA PHE A 5 -18.35 -7.25 -6.61
C PHE A 5 -18.89 -8.07 -7.77
N GLU A 6 -19.73 -9.07 -7.51
CA GLU A 6 -20.32 -9.91 -8.57
C GLU A 6 -21.11 -9.09 -9.59
N LYS A 7 -21.87 -8.09 -9.12
CA LYS A 7 -22.63 -7.16 -9.98
C LYS A 7 -21.76 -6.35 -10.94
N VAL A 8 -20.50 -6.10 -10.60
CA VAL A 8 -19.57 -5.31 -11.42
C VAL A 8 -18.51 -6.16 -12.13
N GLY A 9 -18.73 -7.47 -12.22
CA GLY A 9 -17.84 -8.39 -12.95
C GLY A 9 -16.84 -9.15 -12.08
N GLY A 10 -16.94 -9.07 -10.75
CA GLY A 10 -16.11 -9.88 -9.86
C GLY A 10 -16.45 -11.37 -9.94
N TYR A 11 -15.42 -12.22 -10.06
CA TYR A 11 -15.50 -13.65 -9.82
C TYR A 11 -15.05 -13.93 -8.38
N ILE A 12 -16.00 -14.27 -7.51
CA ILE A 12 -15.67 -14.71 -6.15
C ILE A 12 -15.11 -16.12 -6.27
N VAL A 13 -13.81 -16.27 -6.05
CA VAL A 13 -13.12 -17.56 -6.21
C VAL A 13 -13.68 -18.56 -5.19
N PRO A 14 -14.28 -19.67 -5.64
CA PRO A 14 -14.72 -20.73 -4.74
C PRO A 14 -13.58 -21.30 -3.90
N ALA A 15 -13.88 -21.73 -2.68
CA ALA A 15 -12.86 -22.23 -1.75
C ALA A 15 -12.11 -23.46 -2.29
N ASP A 16 -12.79 -24.32 -3.06
CA ASP A 16 -12.23 -25.50 -3.73
C ASP A 16 -11.40 -25.16 -4.98
N GLU A 17 -11.53 -23.95 -5.53
CA GLU A 17 -10.69 -23.47 -6.64
C GLU A 17 -9.50 -22.64 -6.18
N LYS A 18 -9.47 -22.17 -4.92
CA LYS A 18 -8.42 -21.28 -4.40
C LYS A 18 -7.00 -21.84 -4.63
N GLN A 19 -6.80 -23.14 -4.41
CA GLN A 19 -5.48 -23.76 -4.62
C GLN A 19 -5.06 -23.68 -6.09
N LYS A 20 -5.97 -23.88 -7.04
CA LYS A 20 -5.67 -23.79 -8.47
C LYS A 20 -5.20 -22.39 -8.86
N PHE A 21 -5.86 -21.36 -8.33
CA PHE A 21 -5.42 -19.98 -8.50
C PHE A 21 -4.06 -19.75 -7.84
N GLN A 22 -3.83 -20.28 -6.64
CA GLN A 22 -2.54 -20.15 -5.97
C GLN A 22 -1.42 -20.78 -6.81
N ASP A 23 -1.62 -21.98 -7.35
CA ASP A 23 -0.66 -22.68 -8.20
C ASP A 23 -0.41 -21.91 -9.52
N ALA A 24 -1.42 -21.23 -10.06
CA ALA A 24 -1.26 -20.39 -11.25
C ALA A 24 -0.44 -19.11 -10.95
N TYR A 25 -0.63 -18.50 -9.77
CA TYR A 25 0.08 -17.28 -9.36
C TYR A 25 1.49 -17.56 -8.84
N TRP A 26 1.71 -18.70 -8.18
CA TRP A 26 3.00 -19.10 -7.60
C TRP A 26 3.29 -20.57 -7.92
N PRO A 27 3.67 -20.90 -9.17
CA PRO A 27 3.83 -22.29 -9.63
C PRO A 27 4.98 -23.03 -8.92
N ASP A 28 5.96 -22.30 -8.37
CA ASP A 28 7.04 -22.85 -7.54
C ASP A 28 6.79 -22.64 -6.03
N GLY A 29 5.62 -22.08 -5.67
CA GLY A 29 5.23 -21.75 -4.31
C GLY A 29 5.89 -20.51 -3.72
N VAL A 30 6.77 -19.81 -4.45
CA VAL A 30 7.58 -18.70 -3.91
C VAL A 30 7.50 -17.45 -4.78
N HIS A 31 7.72 -17.57 -6.08
CA HIS A 31 7.82 -16.45 -6.99
C HIS A 31 6.51 -16.21 -7.73
N LEU A 32 6.12 -14.94 -7.84
CA LEU A 32 4.97 -14.57 -8.66
C LEU A 32 5.22 -14.97 -10.12
N ASN A 33 4.27 -15.70 -10.71
CA ASN A 33 4.32 -16.14 -12.08
C ASN A 33 4.32 -14.94 -13.02
N LYS A 34 5.36 -14.78 -13.84
CA LYS A 34 5.39 -13.68 -14.83
C LYS A 34 4.24 -13.75 -15.85
N ASP A 35 3.70 -14.94 -16.11
CA ASP A 35 2.68 -15.17 -17.13
C ASP A 35 1.28 -14.70 -16.71
N ILE A 36 1.08 -14.30 -15.45
CA ILE A 36 -0.18 -13.68 -14.97
C ILE A 36 -0.11 -12.14 -15.01
N VAL A 37 1.08 -11.56 -15.08
CA VAL A 37 1.29 -10.12 -14.91
C VAL A 37 0.62 -9.35 -16.05
N ALA A 38 -0.24 -8.40 -15.67
CA ALA A 38 -1.03 -7.58 -16.59
C ALA A 38 -1.83 -8.37 -17.63
N GLN A 39 -2.17 -9.64 -17.34
CA GLN A 39 -3.00 -10.46 -18.22
C GLN A 39 -4.49 -10.30 -17.95
N SER A 40 -5.30 -10.72 -18.92
CA SER A 40 -6.75 -10.74 -18.78
C SER A 40 -7.21 -11.82 -17.79
N PRO A 41 -8.39 -11.66 -17.17
CA PRO A 41 -8.97 -12.70 -16.32
C PRO A 41 -9.12 -14.04 -17.02
N GLU A 42 -9.48 -14.06 -18.31
CA GLU A 42 -9.60 -15.29 -19.09
C GLU A 42 -8.27 -16.05 -19.17
N ARG A 43 -7.17 -15.33 -19.42
CA ARG A 43 -5.84 -15.93 -19.48
C ARG A 43 -5.40 -16.49 -18.13
N ILE A 44 -5.67 -15.75 -17.05
CA ILE A 44 -5.35 -16.20 -15.69
C ILE A 44 -6.19 -17.44 -15.31
N ALA A 45 -7.48 -17.46 -15.67
CA ALA A 45 -8.34 -18.61 -15.43
C ALA A 45 -7.90 -19.84 -16.22
N GLU A 46 -7.44 -19.66 -17.47
CA GLU A 46 -6.83 -20.72 -18.27
C GLU A 46 -5.60 -21.31 -17.58
N LEU A 47 -4.69 -20.47 -17.08
CA LEU A 47 -3.51 -20.89 -16.32
C LEU A 47 -3.88 -21.64 -15.04
N ALA A 48 -4.97 -21.25 -14.38
CA ALA A 48 -5.52 -21.94 -13.21
C ALA A 48 -6.33 -23.20 -13.57
N GLY A 49 -6.57 -23.52 -14.85
CA GLY A 49 -7.43 -24.64 -15.24
C GLY A 49 -8.87 -24.47 -14.74
N VAL A 50 -9.36 -23.23 -14.65
CA VAL A 50 -10.70 -22.87 -14.20
C VAL A 50 -11.52 -22.35 -15.38
N LYS A 51 -12.75 -22.82 -15.52
CA LYS A 51 -13.67 -22.31 -16.54
C LYS A 51 -14.33 -21.03 -16.04
N LEU A 52 -13.85 -19.88 -16.51
CA LEU A 52 -14.39 -18.58 -16.14
C LEU A 52 -15.77 -18.34 -16.79
N PRO A 53 -16.81 -17.96 -16.01
CA PRO A 53 -18.07 -17.49 -16.58
C PRO A 53 -17.89 -16.21 -17.41
N GLU A 54 -18.77 -15.99 -18.39
CA GLU A 54 -18.75 -14.77 -19.21
C GLU A 54 -18.96 -13.50 -18.35
N GLY A 55 -18.34 -12.39 -18.77
CA GLY A 55 -18.51 -11.07 -18.14
C GLY A 55 -17.73 -10.88 -16.84
N LYS A 56 -16.80 -11.79 -16.51
CA LYS A 56 -15.93 -11.66 -15.33
C LYS A 56 -14.65 -10.90 -15.67
N THR A 57 -14.40 -9.82 -14.92
CA THR A 57 -13.35 -8.83 -15.21
C THR A 57 -12.24 -8.77 -14.16
N PHE A 58 -12.43 -9.41 -13.00
CA PHE A 58 -11.41 -9.54 -11.95
C PHE A 58 -11.78 -10.66 -10.97
N PHE A 59 -10.79 -11.13 -10.20
CA PHE A 59 -10.95 -12.15 -9.17
C PHE A 59 -11.03 -11.55 -7.77
N VAL A 60 -11.82 -12.18 -6.90
CA VAL A 60 -11.85 -11.87 -5.46
C VAL A 60 -11.61 -13.17 -4.71
N VAL A 61 -10.47 -13.26 -4.03
CA VAL A 61 -10.06 -14.41 -3.23
C VAL A 61 -10.24 -14.09 -1.76
N GLU A 62 -11.03 -14.88 -1.04
CA GLU A 62 -11.10 -14.74 0.42
C GLU A 62 -9.82 -15.20 1.08
N GLU A 63 -9.35 -14.40 2.04
CA GLU A 63 -8.12 -14.70 2.75
C GLU A 63 -8.29 -14.57 4.26
N THR A 64 -7.61 -15.45 4.98
CA THR A 64 -7.74 -15.58 6.45
C THR A 64 -6.46 -15.26 7.19
N GLY A 65 -5.36 -15.00 6.48
CA GLY A 65 -4.07 -14.67 7.07
C GLY A 65 -3.19 -13.82 6.16
N ILE A 66 -2.07 -13.38 6.71
CA ILE A 66 -1.14 -12.43 6.10
C ILE A 66 0.29 -12.98 6.21
N GLY A 67 1.12 -12.73 5.20
CA GLY A 67 2.53 -13.14 5.16
C GLY A 67 2.78 -14.41 4.35
N ALA A 68 3.94 -15.04 4.57
CA ALA A 68 4.48 -16.10 3.70
C ALA A 68 3.58 -17.35 3.57
N GLY A 69 2.77 -17.67 4.60
CA GLY A 69 1.81 -18.77 4.53
C GLY A 69 0.53 -18.45 3.75
N PHE A 70 0.32 -17.19 3.35
CA PHE A 70 -0.89 -16.68 2.73
C PHE A 70 -0.53 -15.80 1.53
N PRO A 71 -0.10 -16.38 0.39
CA PRO A 71 0.54 -15.62 -0.69
C PRO A 71 -0.38 -14.56 -1.33
N PHE A 72 -1.70 -14.75 -1.31
CA PHE A 72 -2.65 -13.73 -1.78
C PHE A 72 -2.62 -12.42 -0.97
N SER A 73 -2.05 -12.43 0.24
CA SER A 73 -1.77 -11.21 1.02
C SER A 73 -0.71 -10.31 0.38
N GLY A 74 0.13 -10.85 -0.50
CA GLY A 74 1.18 -10.12 -1.21
C GLY A 74 0.72 -9.45 -2.51
N GLU A 75 1.69 -8.93 -3.25
CA GLU A 75 1.48 -8.25 -4.52
C GLU A 75 1.21 -9.26 -5.64
N LYS A 76 0.26 -8.91 -6.53
CA LYS A 76 -0.29 -9.81 -7.55
C LYS A 76 -0.15 -9.30 -8.98
N LEU A 77 0.12 -8.00 -9.17
CA LEU A 77 0.31 -7.34 -10.47
C LEU A 77 -0.70 -7.73 -11.58
N SER A 78 -1.94 -7.99 -11.19
CA SER A 78 -3.03 -8.49 -12.04
C SER A 78 -4.40 -8.14 -11.44
N ALA A 79 -5.48 -8.40 -12.18
CA ALA A 79 -6.85 -8.12 -11.76
C ALA A 79 -7.37 -9.13 -10.72
N CYS A 80 -6.72 -9.19 -9.54
CA CYS A 80 -7.07 -10.08 -8.44
C CYS A 80 -6.94 -9.37 -7.09
N LEU A 81 -8.00 -9.45 -6.30
CA LEU A 81 -8.11 -8.84 -4.98
C LEU A 81 -8.16 -9.94 -3.92
N ALA A 82 -7.40 -9.78 -2.84
CA ALA A 82 -7.65 -10.53 -1.61
C ALA A 82 -8.72 -9.80 -0.78
N MET A 83 -9.66 -10.54 -0.22
CA MET A 83 -10.73 -10.01 0.61
C MET A 83 -10.61 -10.55 2.03
N TYR A 84 -10.46 -9.63 2.97
CA TYR A 84 -10.43 -9.88 4.41
C TYR A 84 -11.70 -9.32 5.07
N THR A 85 -12.09 -9.90 6.19
CA THR A 85 -13.19 -9.40 7.02
C THR A 85 -12.67 -9.04 8.40
N TYR A 86 -13.08 -7.89 8.91
CA TYR A 86 -12.78 -7.42 10.27
C TYR A 86 -14.09 -7.09 11.00
N LYS A 87 -14.05 -7.01 12.33
CA LYS A 87 -15.21 -6.62 13.16
C LYS A 87 -15.12 -5.15 13.55
N GLU A 88 -13.96 -4.75 14.05
CA GLU A 88 -13.69 -3.39 14.51
C GLU A 88 -12.68 -2.70 13.61
N PHE A 89 -12.81 -1.38 13.45
CA PHE A 89 -11.97 -0.62 12.53
C PHE A 89 -10.47 -0.69 12.89
N ASP A 90 -10.14 -0.81 14.17
CA ASP A 90 -8.75 -0.88 14.63
C ASP A 90 -8.07 -2.17 14.14
N GLN A 91 -8.83 -3.26 14.05
CA GLN A 91 -8.35 -4.51 13.43
C GLN A 91 -8.05 -4.31 11.94
N ALA A 92 -8.83 -3.49 11.24
CA ALA A 92 -8.55 -3.19 9.83
C ALA A 92 -7.25 -2.39 9.66
N ILE A 93 -6.97 -1.44 10.57
CA ILE A 93 -5.72 -0.68 10.59
C ILE A 93 -4.53 -1.62 10.84
N GLU A 94 -4.65 -2.53 11.81
CA GLU A 94 -3.65 -3.56 12.10
C GLU A 94 -3.39 -4.44 10.87
N MET A 95 -4.45 -4.96 10.24
CA MET A 95 -4.34 -5.75 9.00
C MET A 95 -3.62 -4.99 7.87
N VAL A 96 -3.93 -3.69 7.68
CA VAL A 96 -3.25 -2.87 6.66
C VAL A 96 -1.75 -2.75 6.96
N ASN A 97 -1.40 -2.50 8.22
CA ASN A 97 0.00 -2.43 8.65
C ASN A 97 0.70 -3.78 8.50
N GLU A 98 0.05 -4.90 8.84
CA GLU A 98 0.62 -6.25 8.66
C GLU A 98 0.85 -6.57 7.17
N ILE A 99 -0.14 -6.33 6.31
CA ILE A 99 -0.05 -6.58 4.87
C ILE A 99 1.10 -5.77 4.27
N THR A 100 1.13 -4.46 4.53
CA THR A 100 2.16 -3.58 3.97
C THR A 100 3.54 -3.86 4.58
N THR A 101 3.63 -4.21 5.85
CA THR A 101 4.91 -4.62 6.48
C THR A 101 5.44 -5.90 5.85
N ALA A 102 4.58 -6.87 5.52
CA ALA A 102 4.98 -8.09 4.83
C ALA A 102 5.45 -7.81 3.40
N LEU A 103 4.73 -6.96 2.66
CA LEU A 103 5.11 -6.52 1.32
C LEU A 103 4.44 -5.18 0.97
N GLY A 104 5.25 -4.13 0.75
CA GLY A 104 4.76 -2.80 0.36
C GLY A 104 4.87 -1.70 1.43
N ALA A 105 5.78 -1.87 2.40
CA ALA A 105 5.99 -0.92 3.49
C ALA A 105 6.28 0.48 2.92
N GLY A 106 5.61 1.49 3.46
CA GLY A 106 5.78 2.87 3.01
C GLY A 106 5.08 3.23 1.69
N HIS A 107 4.51 2.29 0.94
CA HIS A 107 3.98 2.58 -0.38
C HIS A 107 2.63 3.32 -0.35
N SER A 108 1.52 2.61 -0.14
CA SER A 108 0.19 3.23 -0.19
C SER A 108 -0.88 2.33 0.40
N CYS A 109 -1.95 2.95 0.89
CA CYS A 109 -3.22 2.29 1.16
C CYS A 109 -4.38 3.24 0.80
N GLY A 110 -5.60 2.81 1.09
CA GLY A 110 -6.66 3.79 1.28
C GLY A 110 -7.99 3.19 1.70
N ILE A 111 -8.98 4.06 1.72
CA ILE A 111 -10.22 3.85 2.44
C ILE A 111 -11.40 4.43 1.67
N HIS A 112 -12.48 3.67 1.61
CA HIS A 112 -13.78 4.15 1.16
C HIS A 112 -14.68 4.33 2.39
N THR A 113 -14.99 5.57 2.74
CA THR A 113 -15.75 5.92 3.96
C THR A 113 -16.44 7.28 3.81
N THR A 114 -17.59 7.45 4.45
CA THR A 114 -18.23 8.78 4.65
C THR A 114 -17.91 9.37 6.03
N ASP A 115 -17.20 8.62 6.88
CA ASP A 115 -16.76 9.02 8.20
C ASP A 115 -15.32 9.54 8.12
N GLU A 116 -15.16 10.85 8.25
CA GLU A 116 -13.87 11.55 8.18
C GLU A 116 -12.92 11.16 9.32
N ALA A 117 -13.45 10.93 10.53
CA ALA A 117 -12.63 10.57 11.68
C ALA A 117 -11.91 9.23 11.45
N LYS A 118 -12.55 8.29 10.73
CA LYS A 118 -11.89 7.04 10.33
C LYS A 118 -10.77 7.24 9.33
N ALA A 119 -10.94 8.16 8.38
CA ALA A 119 -9.88 8.47 7.42
C ALA A 119 -8.66 9.09 8.09
N ILE A 120 -8.89 10.03 9.01
CA ILE A 120 -7.83 10.65 9.83
C ILE A 120 -7.14 9.60 10.70
N LYS A 121 -7.91 8.80 11.45
CA LYS A 121 -7.37 7.73 12.31
C LYS A 121 -6.54 6.72 11.54
N LEU A 122 -6.97 6.34 10.33
CA LEU A 122 -6.16 5.48 9.45
C LEU A 122 -4.83 6.16 9.13
N GLY A 123 -4.86 7.41 8.66
CA GLY A 123 -3.67 8.18 8.26
C GLY A 123 -2.65 8.39 9.38
N GLU A 124 -3.11 8.55 10.62
CA GLU A 124 -2.24 8.69 11.79
C GLU A 124 -1.55 7.38 12.21
N ALA A 125 -2.13 6.23 11.86
CA ALA A 125 -1.70 4.92 12.36
C ALA A 125 -0.95 4.05 11.34
N VAL A 126 -1.15 4.26 10.04
CA VAL A 126 -0.53 3.43 9.00
C VAL A 126 0.89 3.85 8.65
N LYS A 127 1.74 2.87 8.34
CA LYS A 127 3.13 3.08 7.90
C LYS A 127 3.24 3.12 6.37
N VAL A 128 2.47 4.00 5.74
CA VAL A 128 2.51 4.24 4.28
C VAL A 128 2.63 5.72 3.98
N ALA A 129 3.20 6.08 2.83
CA ALA A 129 3.37 7.47 2.45
C ALA A 129 2.11 8.12 1.86
N ARG A 130 1.12 7.32 1.42
CA ARG A 130 -0.09 7.78 0.73
C ARG A 130 -1.32 7.03 1.21
N VAL A 131 -2.35 7.78 1.58
CA VAL A 131 -3.68 7.25 1.96
C VAL A 131 -4.74 7.86 1.05
N MET A 132 -5.29 7.06 0.13
CA MET A 132 -6.33 7.54 -0.77
C MET A 132 -7.71 7.41 -0.13
N VAL A 133 -8.40 8.53 0.07
CA VAL A 133 -9.77 8.56 0.59
C VAL A 133 -10.75 8.67 -0.58
N ASN A 134 -11.64 7.69 -0.71
CA ASN A 134 -12.70 7.63 -1.73
C ASN A 134 -12.21 7.80 -3.18
N GLN A 135 -11.02 7.29 -3.50
CA GLN A 135 -10.38 7.44 -4.81
C GLN A 135 -9.86 6.10 -5.36
N PRO A 136 -9.80 5.93 -6.69
CA PRO A 136 -9.20 4.76 -7.31
C PRO A 136 -7.69 4.73 -7.05
N GLN A 137 -7.21 3.69 -6.37
CA GLN A 137 -5.84 3.60 -5.84
C GLN A 137 -4.75 3.75 -6.91
N ALA A 138 -4.76 2.91 -7.95
CA ALA A 138 -3.60 2.75 -8.84
C ALA A 138 -3.17 4.06 -9.50
N LEU A 139 -4.12 4.78 -10.12
CA LEU A 139 -3.85 6.05 -10.79
C LEU A 139 -3.74 7.22 -9.80
N ALA A 140 -4.58 7.27 -8.76
CA ALA A 140 -4.57 8.40 -7.83
C ALA A 140 -3.28 8.48 -7.00
N ASN A 141 -2.69 7.34 -6.65
CA ASN A 141 -1.39 7.28 -5.96
C ASN A 141 -0.26 7.94 -6.77
N SER A 142 -0.37 7.93 -8.10
CA SER A 142 0.59 8.59 -9.00
C SER A 142 0.36 10.10 -9.13
N GLY A 143 -0.58 10.68 -8.36
CA GLY A 143 -1.02 12.06 -8.48
C GLY A 143 -2.15 12.21 -9.49
N ALA A 144 -3.18 12.98 -9.11
CA ALA A 144 -4.34 13.23 -9.94
C ALA A 144 -4.81 14.69 -9.81
N TRP A 145 -5.48 15.19 -10.84
CA TRP A 145 -6.14 16.50 -10.83
C TRP A 145 -7.12 16.67 -9.65
N THR A 146 -7.59 15.56 -9.08
CA THR A 146 -8.57 15.52 -7.99
C THR A 146 -7.96 15.34 -6.60
N ASN A 147 -6.62 15.24 -6.47
CA ASN A 147 -5.98 15.06 -5.15
C ASN A 147 -4.78 15.95 -4.86
N GLY A 148 -4.28 16.71 -5.85
CA GLY A 148 -3.24 17.71 -5.65
C GLY A 148 -1.85 17.16 -5.34
N MET A 149 -1.64 15.84 -5.37
CA MET A 149 -0.30 15.25 -5.25
C MET A 149 0.48 15.45 -6.57
N PRO A 150 1.81 15.62 -6.53
CA PRO A 150 2.62 15.67 -7.73
C PRO A 150 2.42 14.45 -8.62
N MET A 151 2.24 14.68 -9.92
CA MET A 151 2.13 13.59 -10.89
C MET A 151 3.50 12.92 -11.08
N SER A 152 3.60 11.62 -10.80
CA SER A 152 4.82 10.84 -10.96
C SER A 152 4.53 9.34 -11.08
N LEU A 153 5.38 8.62 -11.81
CA LEU A 153 5.41 7.15 -11.83
C LEU A 153 6.54 6.59 -10.94
N THR A 154 7.21 7.45 -10.18
CA THR A 154 8.23 7.08 -9.20
C THR A 154 7.74 7.52 -7.83
N LEU A 155 7.23 6.56 -7.06
CA LEU A 155 6.57 6.78 -5.78
C LEU A 155 7.54 6.40 -4.65
N GLY A 156 8.05 7.39 -3.92
CA GLY A 156 8.94 7.14 -2.79
C GLY A 156 8.20 6.47 -1.64
N CYS A 157 8.76 5.41 -1.06
CA CYS A 157 8.20 4.70 0.08
C CYS A 157 8.72 5.19 1.43
N GLY A 158 9.51 6.25 1.46
CA GLY A 158 10.14 6.77 2.68
C GLY A 158 11.04 5.75 3.37
N THR A 159 11.41 6.03 4.61
CA THR A 159 12.34 5.18 5.39
C THR A 159 11.76 3.80 5.67
N TRP A 160 10.43 3.67 5.77
CA TRP A 160 9.76 2.37 5.92
C TRP A 160 10.01 1.42 4.74
N GLY A 161 10.11 1.96 3.53
CA GLY A 161 10.46 1.20 2.32
C GLY A 161 11.93 1.31 1.90
N GLY A 162 12.81 1.81 2.78
CA GLY A 162 14.24 1.96 2.47
C GLY A 162 14.56 3.05 1.42
N ASN A 163 13.70 4.07 1.29
CA ASN A 163 13.92 5.18 0.37
C ASN A 163 14.27 6.48 1.12
N SER A 164 15.02 7.37 0.46
CA SER A 164 15.37 8.69 1.00
C SER A 164 14.20 9.69 0.96
N VAL A 165 13.13 9.38 0.22
CA VAL A 165 11.96 10.25 0.05
C VAL A 165 10.66 9.43 0.14
N SER A 166 9.61 10.03 0.71
CA SER A 166 8.25 9.47 0.75
C SER A 166 7.31 10.11 -0.29
N GLU A 167 7.79 11.12 -1.01
CA GLU A 167 6.98 11.89 -1.95
C GLU A 167 6.83 11.19 -3.30
N ASN A 168 5.86 11.65 -4.08
CA ASN A 168 5.86 11.43 -5.52
C ASN A 168 7.04 12.22 -6.11
N VAL A 169 8.00 11.51 -6.68
CA VAL A 169 9.26 12.12 -7.14
C VAL A 169 8.97 13.04 -8.32
N GLY A 170 9.05 14.35 -8.08
CA GLY A 170 9.00 15.40 -9.09
C GLY A 170 10.33 16.12 -9.29
N TYR A 171 10.30 17.20 -10.10
CA TYR A 171 11.48 17.96 -10.52
C TYR A 171 12.38 18.42 -9.37
N LYS A 172 11.81 18.79 -8.22
CA LYS A 172 12.56 19.30 -7.07
C LYS A 172 13.61 18.31 -6.54
N HIS A 173 13.38 17.01 -6.72
CA HIS A 173 14.29 15.95 -6.29
C HIS A 173 15.45 15.72 -7.26
N LEU A 174 15.39 16.33 -8.46
CA LEU A 174 16.41 16.25 -9.49
C LEU A 174 17.25 17.53 -9.57
N MET A 175 16.99 18.50 -8.69
CA MET A 175 17.68 19.77 -8.64
C MET A 175 18.63 19.84 -7.44
N ASN A 176 19.83 20.33 -7.68
CA ASN A 176 20.73 20.74 -6.61
C ASN A 176 20.48 22.21 -6.25
N THR A 177 20.56 22.54 -4.96
CA THR A 177 20.52 23.93 -4.49
C THR A 177 21.90 24.33 -3.97
N THR A 178 22.50 25.36 -4.55
CA THR A 178 23.74 25.96 -4.02
C THR A 178 23.39 27.09 -3.07
N TRP A 179 23.86 26.99 -1.83
CA TRP A 179 23.68 28.03 -0.82
C TRP A 179 24.93 28.93 -0.79
N VAL A 180 24.71 30.24 -0.88
CA VAL A 180 25.73 31.26 -0.61
C VAL A 180 25.37 31.92 0.71
N SER A 181 26.17 31.69 1.74
CA SER A 181 25.89 32.13 3.11
C SER A 181 26.91 33.18 3.55
N TRP A 182 26.43 34.32 4.03
CA TRP A 182 27.24 35.35 4.69
C TRP A 182 27.11 35.24 6.20
N PRO A 183 28.16 35.56 6.97
CA PRO A 183 28.07 35.59 8.43
C PRO A 183 26.97 36.53 8.91
N ILE A 184 26.16 36.06 9.86
CA ILE A 184 25.23 36.88 10.66
C ILE A 184 25.69 36.84 12.13
N PRO A 185 25.28 37.80 12.98
CA PRO A 185 25.53 37.69 14.42
C PRO A 185 25.01 36.36 14.98
N SER A 186 25.79 35.73 15.86
CA SER A 186 25.37 34.48 16.50
C SER A 186 24.13 34.70 17.36
N THR A 187 23.13 33.85 17.17
CA THR A 187 21.94 33.72 18.04
C THR A 187 21.87 32.31 18.61
N GLU A 188 23.03 31.74 18.96
CA GLU A 188 23.11 30.43 19.60
C GLU A 188 22.29 30.44 20.90
N PRO A 189 21.22 29.61 21.00
CA PRO A 189 20.42 29.53 22.22
C PRO A 189 21.23 28.87 23.33
N ALA A 190 20.86 29.15 24.59
CA ALA A 190 21.45 28.43 25.71
C ALA A 190 21.00 26.96 25.68
N LEU A 191 21.81 26.03 26.21
CA LEU A 191 21.44 24.60 26.22
C LEU A 191 20.14 24.37 27.01
N GLU A 192 19.92 25.17 28.04
CA GLU A 192 18.73 25.17 28.88
C GLU A 192 17.47 25.65 28.15
N ASP A 193 17.63 26.40 27.05
CA ASP A 193 16.52 26.80 26.19
C ASP A 193 16.15 25.69 25.18
N LEU A 194 17.08 24.79 24.89
CA LEU A 194 16.93 23.71 23.90
C LEU A 194 16.49 22.39 24.50
N PHE A 195 16.95 22.07 25.70
CA PHE A 195 16.81 20.75 26.29
C PHE A 195 16.15 20.83 27.66
N SER A 196 15.31 19.84 27.95
CA SER A 196 14.75 19.71 29.30
C SER A 196 15.86 19.35 30.28
N LYS A 197 15.62 19.65 31.56
CA LYS A 197 16.60 19.36 32.62
C LYS A 197 16.96 17.88 32.69
N GLU A 198 16.00 16.99 32.41
CA GLU A 198 16.21 15.54 32.39
C GLU A 198 17.20 15.11 31.31
N VAL A 199 17.17 15.73 30.13
CA VAL A 199 18.10 15.45 29.02
C VAL A 199 19.51 15.99 29.33
N LEU A 200 19.59 17.14 30.00
CA LEU A 200 20.86 17.78 30.37
C LEU A 200 21.54 17.07 31.56
N ASP A 201 20.76 16.51 32.49
CA ASP A 201 21.26 15.80 33.66
C ASP A 201 21.55 14.30 33.37
N GLU A 202 21.14 13.78 32.20
CA GLU A 202 21.46 12.42 31.78
C GLU A 202 22.96 12.30 31.44
N VAL A 203 23.68 11.51 32.23
CA VAL A 203 25.05 11.07 31.90
C VAL A 203 24.92 9.92 30.92
N TRP A 204 25.21 10.19 29.66
CA TRP A 204 25.26 9.18 28.62
C TRP A 204 26.58 8.39 28.78
N ASP A 205 26.51 7.16 29.27
CA ASP A 205 27.63 6.20 29.34
C ASP A 205 28.05 5.67 27.95
#